data_AF-A0A2S6CT07-F1
#
_entry.id   AF-A0A2S6CT07-F1
#
_cell.length_a   1.000
_cell.length_b   1.000
_cell.length_c   1.000
_cell.angle_alpha   90.00
_cell.angle_beta   90.00
_cell.angle_gamma   90.00
#
_symmetry.space_group_name_H-M   'P 1'
#
loop_
_entity.id
_entity.type
_entity.pdbx_description
1 polymer ?
#
loop_
_entity_poly.entity_id
_entity_poly.type
_entity_poly.pdbx_seq_one_letter_code
_entity_poly.pdbx_strand_id
1 'polypeptide(L)'
;MSLSAHEHIQKYLKIYNKQKLDKNDLTAVLRLSQHLRVFGLLSAVGYLNQANAQDNNEVRKRTVPVWESLLGQMVAVDKNQLPNKEELMTQIVEMTRNRPQEYMLTWRKSLLLANHWNFWARAYQED
;
A
#
# COMPACT_ATOMS: atom_id res chain seq x y z
N MET A 1 14.45 -5.87 2.98
CA MET A 1 13.03 -6.28 2.80
C MET A 1 12.25 -6.15 4.10
N SER A 2 12.58 -6.88 5.18
CA SER A 2 11.91 -6.68 6.48
C SER A 2 12.09 -5.26 7.04
N LEU A 3 13.31 -4.71 7.00
CA LEU A 3 13.59 -3.35 7.45
C LEU A 3 12.82 -2.29 6.63
N SER A 4 12.75 -2.45 5.31
CA SER A 4 11.96 -1.54 4.46
C SER A 4 10.46 -1.61 4.79
N ALA A 5 9.93 -2.81 5.04
CA ALA A 5 8.53 -2.94 5.47
C ALA A 5 8.28 -2.31 6.85
N HIS A 6 9.24 -2.41 7.78
CA HIS A 6 9.22 -1.71 9.06
C HIS A 6 9.17 -0.19 8.87
N GLU A 7 10.09 0.36 8.06
CA GLU A 7 10.13 1.78 7.70
C GLU A 7 8.81 2.23 7.10
N HIS A 8 8.17 1.39 6.27
CA HIS A 8 6.88 1.73 5.67
C HIS A 8 5.76 1.88 6.71
N ILE A 9 5.69 0.96 7.67
CA ILE A 9 4.72 1.02 8.78
C ILE A 9 5.01 2.24 9.66
N GLN A 10 6.27 2.50 10.01
CA GLN A 10 6.64 3.68 10.81
C GLN A 10 6.31 5.00 10.10
N LYS A 11 6.57 5.10 8.79
CA LYS A 11 6.24 6.30 8.02
C LYS A 11 4.72 6.49 7.93
N TYR A 12 3.94 5.42 7.76
CA TYR A 12 2.48 5.49 7.84
C TYR A 12 2.04 6.02 9.20
N LEU A 13 2.51 5.42 10.30
CA LEU A 13 2.20 5.86 11.66
C LEU A 13 2.52 7.36 11.86
N LYS A 14 3.69 7.81 11.38
CA LYS A 14 4.11 9.22 11.46
C LYS A 14 3.19 10.15 10.64
N ILE A 15 2.81 9.78 9.41
CA ILE A 15 1.93 10.58 8.55
C ILE A 15 0.57 10.78 9.21
N TYR A 16 0.04 9.74 9.87
CA TYR A 16 -1.28 9.78 10.51
C TYR A 16 -1.22 10.10 12.00
N ASN A 17 -0.06 10.53 12.52
CA ASN A 17 0.17 10.85 13.93
C ASN A 17 -0.29 9.75 14.91
N LYS A 18 -0.02 8.49 14.56
CA LYS A 18 -0.33 7.28 15.35
C LYS A 18 0.95 6.71 15.97
N GLN A 19 0.84 6.10 17.16
CA GLN A 19 1.94 5.35 17.77
C GLN A 19 1.85 3.84 17.52
N LYS A 20 0.62 3.33 17.41
CA LYS A 20 0.28 1.94 17.12
C LYS A 20 -0.78 1.88 16.02
N LEU A 21 -0.98 0.69 15.44
CA LEU A 21 -2.01 0.41 14.46
C LEU A 21 -3.28 -0.06 15.16
N ASP A 22 -4.40 0.55 14.82
CA ASP A 22 -5.70 0.08 15.28
C ASP A 22 -6.13 -1.18 14.49
N LYS A 23 -7.22 -1.81 14.92
CA LYS A 23 -7.75 -3.03 14.28
C LYS A 23 -8.08 -2.81 12.79
N ASN A 24 -8.54 -1.63 12.40
CA ASN A 24 -8.86 -1.33 11.01
C ASN A 24 -7.60 -1.17 10.18
N ASP A 25 -6.56 -0.53 10.71
CA ASP A 25 -5.28 -0.40 10.02
C ASP A 25 -4.67 -1.78 9.77
N LEU A 26 -4.61 -2.63 10.80
CA LEU A 26 -4.13 -4.00 10.67
C LEU A 26 -4.92 -4.75 9.60
N THR A 27 -6.25 -4.66 9.66
CA THR A 27 -7.13 -5.29 8.66
C THR A 27 -6.84 -4.78 7.25
N ALA A 28 -6.59 -3.47 7.08
CA ALA A 28 -6.26 -2.89 5.79
C ALA A 28 -4.92 -3.43 5.25
N VAL A 29 -3.89 -3.56 6.09
CA VAL A 29 -2.60 -4.17 5.70
C VAL A 29 -2.78 -5.61 5.25
N LEU A 30 -3.51 -6.43 6.02
CA LEU A 30 -3.76 -7.82 5.68
C LEU A 30 -4.54 -7.95 4.36
N ARG A 31 -5.54 -7.08 4.14
CA ARG A 31 -6.30 -7.03 2.90
C ARG A 31 -5.43 -6.63 1.72
N LEU A 32 -4.50 -5.67 1.88
CA LEU A 32 -3.55 -5.33 0.82
C LEU A 32 -2.70 -6.55 0.44
N SER A 33 -2.17 -7.25 1.45
CA SER A 33 -1.36 -8.45 1.23
C SER A 33 -2.12 -9.53 0.44
N GLN A 34 -3.38 -9.77 0.81
CA GLN A 34 -4.22 -10.72 0.08
C GLN A 34 -4.55 -10.23 -1.33
N HIS A 35 -4.87 -8.94 -1.49
CA HIS A 35 -5.19 -8.35 -2.79
C HIS A 35 -4.02 -8.44 -3.77
N LEU A 36 -2.81 -8.12 -3.31
CA LEU A 36 -1.58 -8.21 -4.12
C LEU A 36 -1.29 -9.64 -4.58
N ARG A 37 -1.62 -10.63 -3.74
CA ARG A 37 -1.44 -12.05 -4.06
C ARG A 37 -2.45 -12.55 -5.10
N VAL A 38 -3.72 -12.14 -4.99
CA VAL A 38 -4.80 -12.67 -5.84
C VAL A 38 -4.96 -11.86 -7.13
N PHE A 39 -4.92 -10.53 -7.04
CA PHE A 39 -5.28 -9.63 -8.14
C PHE A 39 -4.11 -8.80 -8.67
N GLY A 40 -2.99 -8.74 -7.95
CA GLY A 40 -1.79 -8.05 -8.38
C GLY A 40 -1.81 -6.53 -8.18
N LEU A 41 -0.70 -5.90 -8.61
CA LEU A 41 -0.41 -4.49 -8.31
C LEU A 41 -1.32 -3.51 -9.06
N LEU A 42 -1.56 -3.73 -10.35
CA LEU A 42 -2.44 -2.87 -11.15
C LEU A 42 -3.87 -2.82 -10.58
N SER A 43 -4.40 -3.96 -10.14
CA SER A 43 -5.70 -4.02 -9.48
C SER A 43 -5.72 -3.27 -8.15
N ALA A 44 -4.66 -3.35 -7.36
CA ALA A 44 -4.56 -2.66 -6.07
C ALA A 44 -4.58 -1.13 -6.23
N VAL A 45 -3.84 -0.57 -7.21
CA VAL A 45 -3.89 0.87 -7.49
C VAL A 45 -5.18 1.31 -8.18
N GLY A 46 -5.80 0.41 -8.97
CA GLY A 46 -7.14 0.61 -9.50
C GLY A 46 -8.17 0.77 -8.38
N TYR A 47 -8.08 -0.04 -7.32
CA TYR A 47 -8.94 0.08 -6.14
C TYR A 47 -8.83 1.46 -5.47
N LEU A 48 -7.65 2.07 -5.41
CA LEU A 48 -7.45 3.42 -4.85
C LEU A 48 -8.18 4.50 -5.66
N ASN A 49 -8.26 4.33 -6.98
CA ASN A 49 -8.75 5.36 -7.92
C ASN A 49 -10.21 5.20 -8.37
N GLN A 50 -10.93 4.18 -7.87
CA GLN A 50 -12.35 4.04 -8.19
C GLN A 50 -13.16 5.28 -7.77
N ALA A 51 -13.72 5.97 -8.78
CA ALA A 51 -14.46 7.23 -8.68
C ALA A 51 -15.90 7.09 -8.14
N ASN A 52 -16.43 5.85 -8.04
CA ASN A 52 -17.65 5.57 -7.29
C ASN A 52 -17.35 5.60 -5.79
N ALA A 53 -16.95 6.77 -5.33
CA ALA A 53 -16.89 7.16 -3.95
C ALA A 53 -18.31 7.13 -3.41
N GLN A 54 -18.76 5.95 -2.98
CA GLN A 54 -19.69 5.95 -1.88
C GLN A 54 -18.93 6.53 -0.70
N ASP A 55 -19.03 7.84 -0.49
CA ASP A 55 -18.46 8.54 0.67
C ASP A 55 -18.98 7.97 2.01
N ASN A 56 -19.99 7.10 1.96
CA ASN A 56 -20.49 6.33 3.10
C ASN A 56 -19.78 4.97 3.28
N ASN A 57 -18.80 4.62 2.46
CA ASN A 57 -18.07 3.36 2.59
C ASN A 57 -16.96 3.48 3.65
N GLU A 58 -17.35 3.28 4.90
CA GLU A 58 -16.47 3.28 6.08
C GLU A 58 -15.27 2.36 5.93
N VAL A 59 -15.43 1.22 5.26
CA VAL A 59 -14.35 0.28 5.00
C VAL A 59 -13.29 0.91 4.10
N ARG A 60 -13.71 1.63 3.05
CA ARG A 60 -12.79 2.27 2.09
C ARG A 60 -12.05 3.45 2.73
N LYS A 61 -12.73 4.26 3.55
CA LYS A 61 -12.10 5.37 4.32
C LYS A 61 -10.94 4.89 5.19
N ARG A 62 -11.03 3.68 5.72
CA ARG A 62 -9.98 3.07 6.55
C ARG A 62 -8.90 2.37 5.73
N THR A 63 -9.28 1.80 4.58
CA THR A 63 -8.39 0.99 3.74
C THR A 63 -7.47 1.84 2.86
N VAL A 64 -8.02 2.86 2.19
CA VAL A 64 -7.32 3.69 1.20
C VAL A 64 -6.08 4.37 1.78
N PRO A 65 -6.12 5.04 2.96
CA PRO A 65 -4.95 5.67 3.57
C PRO A 65 -3.75 4.73 3.75
N VAL A 66 -4.00 3.51 4.22
CA VAL A 66 -2.97 2.49 4.43
C VAL A 66 -2.40 2.03 3.10
N TRP A 67 -3.27 1.72 2.14
CA TRP A 67 -2.86 1.21 0.84
C TRP A 67 -2.08 2.24 0.03
N GLU A 68 -2.55 3.49 -0.01
CA GLU A 68 -1.86 4.59 -0.68
C GLU A 68 -0.47 4.80 -0.08
N SER A 69 -0.35 4.82 1.25
CA SER A 69 0.94 4.97 1.91
C SER A 69 1.90 3.82 1.60
N LEU A 70 1.47 2.56 1.74
CA LEU A 70 2.35 1.40 1.55
C LEU A 70 2.75 1.19 0.08
N LEU A 71 1.81 1.34 -0.84
CA LEU A 71 2.07 1.23 -2.27
C LEU A 71 2.89 2.41 -2.78
N GLY A 72 2.58 3.63 -2.36
CA GLY A 72 3.34 4.82 -2.69
C GLY A 72 4.79 4.71 -2.25
N GLN A 73 5.04 4.29 -1.01
CA GLN A 73 6.40 4.08 -0.49
C GLN A 73 7.20 3.01 -1.25
N MET A 74 6.52 2.01 -1.82
CA MET A 74 7.18 0.95 -2.58
C MET A 74 7.72 1.44 -3.93
N VAL A 75 7.01 2.37 -4.58
CA VAL A 75 7.30 2.83 -5.94
C VAL A 75 7.80 4.27 -6.03
N ALA A 76 7.81 5.00 -4.91
CA ALA A 76 8.29 6.37 -4.86
C ALA A 76 9.72 6.47 -5.40
N VAL A 77 9.87 7.31 -6.44
CA VAL A 77 11.18 7.66 -7.01
C VAL A 77 11.95 8.54 -6.03
N ASP A 78 11.26 9.47 -5.36
CA ASP A 78 11.79 10.27 -4.25
C ASP A 78 11.22 9.77 -2.91
N LYS A 79 12.09 9.37 -2.00
CA LYS A 79 11.69 8.92 -0.64
C LYS A 79 11.04 10.03 0.19
N ASN A 80 11.26 11.30 -0.15
CA ASN A 80 10.71 12.45 0.56
C ASN A 80 9.34 12.87 0.02
N GLN A 81 8.96 12.45 -1.19
CA GLN A 81 7.69 12.79 -1.82
C GLN A 81 6.94 11.53 -2.23
N LEU A 82 5.90 11.17 -1.46
CA LEU A 82 5.03 10.05 -1.81
C LEU A 82 4.09 10.45 -2.93
N PRO A 83 3.90 9.60 -3.96
CA PRO A 83 2.93 9.87 -5.00
C PRO A 83 1.52 9.85 -4.39
N ASN A 84 0.68 10.78 -4.81
CA ASN A 84 -0.75 10.71 -4.51
C ASN A 84 -1.41 9.55 -5.29
N LYS A 85 -2.66 9.20 -4.95
CA LYS A 85 -3.42 8.13 -5.63
C LYS A 85 -3.41 8.18 -7.17
N GLU A 86 -3.49 9.37 -7.79
CA GLU A 86 -3.58 9.54 -9.24
C GLU A 86 -2.21 9.36 -9.89
N GLU A 87 -1.17 9.92 -9.28
CA GLU A 87 0.22 9.74 -9.66
C GLU A 87 0.62 8.26 -9.55
N LEU A 88 0.23 7.61 -8.45
CA LEU A 88 0.50 6.19 -8.21
C LEU A 88 -0.14 5.32 -9.30
N MET A 89 -1.40 5.58 -9.68
CA MET A 89 -2.05 4.87 -10.78
C MET A 89 -1.35 5.12 -12.10
N THR A 90 -1.03 6.38 -12.41
CA THR A 90 -0.36 6.77 -13.65
C THR A 90 0.97 6.03 -13.79
N GLN A 91 1.80 6.03 -12.74
CA GLN A 91 3.09 5.35 -12.72
C GLN A 91 2.95 3.84 -12.95
N ILE A 92 2.00 3.17 -12.27
CA ILE A 92 1.81 1.73 -12.44
C ILE A 92 1.24 1.38 -13.82
N VAL A 93 0.31 2.16 -14.35
CA VAL A 93 -0.24 1.96 -15.70
C VAL A 93 0.86 2.15 -16.75
N GLU A 94 1.67 3.18 -16.62
CA GLU A 94 2.79 3.44 -17.51
C GLU A 94 3.82 2.31 -17.45
N MET A 95 4.16 1.86 -16.24
CA MET A 95 5.07 0.72 -16.04
C MET A 95 4.50 -0.56 -16.68
N THR A 96 3.19 -0.80 -16.54
CA THR A 96 2.55 -1.99 -17.14
C THR A 96 2.59 -1.95 -18.66
N ARG A 97 2.37 -0.78 -19.28
CA ARG A 97 2.32 -0.62 -20.75
C ARG A 97 3.70 -0.56 -21.40
N ASN A 98 4.60 0.23 -20.82
CA ASN A 98 5.86 0.62 -21.47
C ASN A 98 7.06 -0.14 -20.89
N ARG A 99 6.96 -0.67 -19.66
CA ARG A 99 8.07 -1.29 -18.92
C ARG A 99 7.64 -2.60 -18.23
N PRO A 100 7.09 -3.59 -18.97
CA PRO A 100 6.46 -4.77 -18.38
C PRO A 100 7.40 -5.63 -17.52
N GLN A 101 8.70 -5.65 -17.82
CA GLN A 101 9.69 -6.34 -16.99
C GLN A 101 9.84 -5.67 -15.61
N GLU A 102 9.90 -4.34 -15.57
CA GLU A 102 9.95 -3.56 -14.33
C GLU A 102 8.66 -3.73 -13.52
N TYR A 103 7.51 -3.78 -14.19
CA TYR A 103 6.23 -4.10 -13.56
C TYR A 103 6.27 -5.47 -12.88
N MET A 104 6.74 -6.51 -13.57
CA MET A 104 6.82 -7.86 -13.01
C MET A 104 7.78 -7.94 -11.82
N LEU A 105 8.91 -7.24 -11.86
CA LEU A 105 9.84 -7.16 -10.73
C LEU A 105 9.21 -6.42 -9.54
N THR A 106 8.54 -5.31 -9.80
CA THR A 106 7.86 -4.51 -8.78
C THR A 106 6.73 -5.29 -8.13
N TRP A 107 5.93 -6.02 -8.91
CA TRP A 107 4.90 -6.89 -8.38
C TRP A 107 5.49 -8.03 -7.53
N ARG A 108 6.54 -8.72 -8.00
CA ARG A 108 7.22 -9.74 -7.18
C ARG A 108 7.76 -9.16 -5.86
N LYS A 109 8.35 -7.96 -5.90
CA LYS A 109 8.81 -7.24 -4.70
C LYS A 109 7.64 -6.94 -3.76
N SER A 110 6.48 -6.56 -4.29
CA SER A 110 5.29 -6.29 -3.48
C SER A 110 4.80 -7.53 -2.73
N LEU A 111 4.86 -8.72 -3.35
CA LEU A 111 4.51 -9.98 -2.70
C LEU A 111 5.44 -10.32 -1.53
N LEU A 112 6.74 -10.05 -1.68
CA LEU A 112 7.71 -10.24 -0.60
C LEU A 112 7.52 -9.21 0.52
N LEU A 113 7.32 -7.94 0.17
CA LEU A 113 7.04 -6.86 1.14
C LEU A 113 5.75 -7.13 1.91
N ALA A 114 4.71 -7.62 1.26
CA ALA A 114 3.42 -7.90 1.88
C ALA A 114 3.53 -8.87 3.07
N ASN A 115 4.38 -9.89 2.98
CA ASN A 115 4.62 -10.79 4.11
C ASN A 115 5.27 -10.06 5.30
N HIS A 116 6.20 -9.14 5.03
CA HIS A 116 6.85 -8.35 6.08
C HIS A 116 5.95 -7.25 6.64
N TRP A 117 5.10 -6.62 5.81
CA TRP A 117 4.06 -5.71 6.29
C TRP A 117 3.11 -6.42 7.24
N ASN A 118 2.69 -7.64 6.92
CA ASN A 118 1.84 -8.45 7.80
C ASN A 118 2.50 -8.74 9.16
N PHE A 119 3.81 -8.97 9.19
CA PHE A 119 4.56 -9.17 10.42
C PHE A 119 4.61 -7.88 11.25
N TRP A 120 5.09 -6.78 10.65
CA TRP A 120 5.25 -5.51 11.35
C TRP A 120 3.93 -4.89 11.77
N ALA A 121 2.88 -5.03 10.96
CA ALA A 121 1.56 -4.53 11.33
C ALA A 121 1.01 -5.20 12.60
N ARG A 122 1.30 -6.50 12.80
CA ARG A 122 0.96 -7.18 14.06
C ARG A 122 1.84 -6.73 15.21
N ALA A 123 3.14 -6.53 14.97
CA ALA A 123 4.06 -6.04 16.00
C ALA A 123 3.71 -4.63 16.50
N TYR A 124 3.11 -3.80 15.65
CA TYR A 124 2.66 -2.45 15.98
C TYR A 124 1.18 -2.37 16.37
N GLN A 125 0.47 -3.49 16.49
CA GLN A 125 -0.95 -3.48 16.86
C GLN A 125 -1.16 -2.93 18.27
N GLU A 126 -2.23 -2.16 18.47
CA GLU A 126 -2.78 -1.89 19.81
C GLU A 126 -3.14 -3.20 20.53
N ASP A 127 -2.90 -3.21 21.85
CA ASP A 127 -3.20 -4.35 22.72
C ASP A 127 -4.72 -4.56 22.85
#